data_AF-A0AAU0PVW0-F1
#
_entry.id   AF-A0AAU0PVW0-F1
#
_cell.length_a   1.000
_cell.length_b   1.000
_cell.length_c   1.000
_cell.angle_alpha   90.00
_cell.angle_beta   90.00
_cell.angle_gamma   90.00
#
_symmetry.space_group_name_H-M   'P 1'
#
loop_
_entity.id
_entity.type
_entity.pdbx_description
1 polymer ?
#
loop_
_entity_poly.entity_id
_entity_poly.type
_entity_poly.pdbx_seq_one_letter_code
_entity_poly.pdbx_strand_id
1 'polypeptide(L)'
;MNKEIKQLRVKDKWNNDFGILTFDTVKNKFHFKYDDNCNGYPFSDINIQNGKEFEQNTMFNVFSFDDSFARSKMIEQYNLSGKSDNEMQWFFKELCAKNKTLSCRGFYFEEIQ
;
A
#
# COMPACT_ATOMS: atom_id res chain seq x y z
N MET A 1 20.54 14.56 3.46
CA MET A 1 19.42 14.68 2.49
C MET A 1 18.58 13.44 2.67
N ASN A 2 17.60 13.50 3.58
CA ASN A 2 16.95 12.31 4.12
C ASN A 2 16.03 11.71 3.06
N LYS A 3 16.41 10.54 2.53
CA LYS A 3 15.49 9.72 1.75
C LYS A 3 14.47 9.13 2.72
N GLU A 4 13.33 9.78 2.86
CA GLU A 4 12.18 9.20 3.55
C GLU A 4 11.35 8.38 2.55
N ILE A 5 12.01 7.41 1.91
CA ILE A 5 11.35 6.41 1.09
C ILE A 5 11.00 5.25 2.01
N LYS A 6 9.71 4.90 2.08
CA LYS A 6 9.23 3.76 2.86
C LYS A 6 8.79 2.64 1.92
N GLN A 7 9.01 1.39 2.32
CA GLN A 7 8.72 0.23 1.48
C GLN A 7 8.09 -0.91 2.28
N LEU A 8 7.15 -1.62 1.65
CA LEU A 8 6.53 -2.83 2.15
C LEU A 8 6.47 -3.85 1.03
N ARG A 9 6.79 -5.11 1.35
CA ARG A 9 6.50 -6.23 0.46
C ARG A 9 5.00 -6.49 0.50
N VAL A 10 4.40 -6.64 -0.66
CA VAL A 10 3.00 -7.03 -0.84
C VAL A 10 2.95 -8.52 -1.13
N LYS A 11 2.09 -9.22 -0.40
CA LYS A 11 1.79 -10.63 -0.62
C LYS A 11 0.33 -10.83 -0.97
N ASP A 12 0.05 -11.76 -1.87
CA ASP A 12 -1.32 -12.14 -2.18
C ASP A 12 -1.95 -12.98 -1.05
N LYS A 13 -3.23 -13.32 -1.17
CA LYS A 13 -3.96 -14.13 -0.19
C LYS A 13 -3.40 -15.56 -0.01
N TRP A 14 -2.53 -16.01 -0.91
CA TRP A 14 -1.85 -17.30 -0.85
C TRP A 14 -0.42 -17.19 -0.32
N ASN A 15 -0.03 -16.00 0.18
CA ASN A 15 1.30 -15.66 0.70
C ASN A 15 2.43 -15.68 -0.34
N ASN A 16 2.11 -15.59 -1.63
CA ASN A 16 3.15 -15.42 -2.65
C ASN A 16 3.58 -13.96 -2.71
N ASP A 17 4.86 -13.75 -3.02
CA ASP A 17 5.41 -12.42 -3.27
C ASP A 17 4.75 -11.81 -4.50
N PHE A 18 4.08 -10.68 -4.29
CA PHE A 18 3.29 -10.01 -5.31
C PHE A 18 4.00 -8.78 -5.87
N GLY A 19 4.75 -8.09 -5.02
CA GLY A 19 5.56 -6.94 -5.42
C GLY A 19 5.97 -6.09 -4.23
N ILE A 20 6.52 -4.92 -4.51
CA ILE A 20 6.97 -3.93 -3.53
C ILE A 20 6.14 -2.66 -3.69
N LEU A 21 5.44 -2.28 -2.62
CA LEU A 21 4.79 -0.97 -2.50
C LEU A 21 5.75 -0.01 -1.82
N THR A 22 5.92 1.16 -2.41
CA THR A 22 6.82 2.22 -1.97
C THR A 22 6.03 3.51 -1.78
N PHE A 23 6.33 4.26 -0.72
CA PHE A 23 5.82 5.59 -0.49
C PHE A 23 6.98 6.58 -0.37
N ASP A 24 7.03 7.54 -1.29
CA ASP A 24 7.95 8.68 -1.23
C ASP A 24 7.25 9.78 -0.41
N THR A 25 7.64 9.95 0.87
CA THR A 25 6.98 10.91 1.77
C THR A 25 7.25 12.35 1.35
N VAL A 26 8.38 12.60 0.66
CA VAL A 26 8.78 13.94 0.22
C VAL A 26 7.94 14.37 -0.97
N LYS A 27 7.73 13.48 -1.93
CA LYS A 27 6.86 13.75 -3.10
C LYS A 27 5.39 13.49 -2.81
N ASN A 28 5.09 12.83 -1.70
CA ASN A 28 3.77 12.34 -1.34
C ASN A 28 3.15 11.47 -2.45
N LYS A 29 3.92 10.50 -2.96
CA LYS A 29 3.52 9.61 -4.07
C LYS A 29 3.75 8.14 -3.74
N PHE A 30 2.91 7.29 -4.31
CA PHE A 30 3.10 5.84 -4.25
C PHE A 30 3.73 5.32 -5.53
N HIS A 31 4.62 4.36 -5.34
CA HIS A 31 5.21 3.58 -6.42
C HIS A 31 4.97 2.09 -6.13
N PHE A 32 4.56 1.33 -7.13
CA PHE A 32 4.38 -0.10 -7.02
C PHE A 32 5.17 -0.83 -8.11
N LYS A 33 5.96 -1.81 -7.68
CA LYS A 33 6.72 -2.70 -8.56
C LYS A 33 6.24 -4.13 -8.37
N TYR A 34 5.81 -4.79 -9.43
CA TYR A 34 5.47 -6.21 -9.38
C TYR A 34 6.71 -7.08 -9.13
N ASP A 35 6.51 -8.22 -8.46
CA ASP A 35 7.54 -9.26 -8.40
C ASP A 35 7.81 -9.81 -9.81
N ASP A 36 9.05 -10.22 -10.08
CA ASP A 36 9.44 -10.70 -11.41
C ASP A 36 8.72 -11.98 -11.81
N ASN A 37 8.30 -12.78 -10.84
CA ASN A 37 7.56 -14.03 -11.05
C ASN A 37 6.04 -13.82 -11.06
N CYS A 38 5.58 -12.60 -10.81
CA CYS A 38 4.17 -12.26 -10.92
C CYS A 38 3.82 -12.04 -12.39
N ASN A 39 2.97 -12.91 -12.96
CA ASN A 39 2.39 -12.69 -14.29
C ASN A 39 1.34 -11.55 -14.31
N GLY A 40 1.14 -10.90 -13.16
CA GLY A 40 0.24 -9.79 -12.90
C GLY A 40 -1.25 -10.16 -13.04
N TYR A 41 -2.10 -9.33 -12.44
CA TYR A 41 -3.56 -9.31 -12.67
C TYR A 41 -4.02 -7.87 -12.80
N PRO A 42 -4.91 -7.52 -13.76
CA PRO A 42 -5.30 -6.14 -13.95
C PRO A 42 -6.03 -5.67 -12.70
N PHE A 43 -5.50 -4.65 -12.06
CA PHE A 43 -6.24 -3.87 -11.08
C PHE A 43 -7.09 -2.86 -11.84
N SER A 44 -8.31 -2.62 -11.38
CA SER A 44 -9.27 -1.68 -12.00
C SER A 44 -8.64 -0.38 -12.55
N ASP A 45 -7.62 0.13 -11.88
CA ASP A 45 -6.87 1.37 -12.11
C ASP A 45 -5.42 1.15 -12.58
N ILE A 46 -4.95 -0.10 -12.64
CA ILE A 46 -3.64 -0.49 -13.16
C ILE A 46 -3.75 -1.73 -14.04
N ASN A 47 -3.45 -1.60 -15.34
CA ASN A 47 -3.25 -2.78 -16.16
C ASN A 47 -1.79 -3.25 -16.09
N ILE A 48 -1.57 -4.36 -15.39
CA ILE A 48 -0.30 -5.13 -15.38
C ILE A 48 0.27 -5.47 -16.74
N GLN A 49 -0.57 -5.63 -17.76
CA GLN A 49 -0.11 -5.95 -19.12
C GLN A 49 0.68 -4.78 -19.71
N ASN A 50 0.51 -3.57 -19.15
CA ASN A 50 1.11 -2.34 -19.64
C ASN A 50 2.43 -1.99 -18.94
N GLY A 51 2.90 -2.77 -17.95
CA GLY A 51 4.17 -2.49 -17.27
C GLY A 51 4.38 -3.30 -15.98
N LYS A 52 5.63 -3.32 -15.49
CA LYS A 52 5.99 -3.94 -14.20
C LYS A 52 6.11 -2.92 -13.04
N GLU A 53 6.10 -1.63 -13.33
CA GLU A 53 6.31 -0.55 -12.37
C GLU A 53 5.35 0.62 -12.64
N PHE A 54 4.76 1.17 -11.58
CA PHE A 54 3.70 2.18 -11.67
C PHE A 54 3.86 3.24 -10.59
N GLU A 55 3.56 4.49 -10.91
CA GLU A 55 3.51 5.61 -9.96
C GLU A 55 2.10 6.22 -9.93
N GLN A 56 1.61 6.56 -8.74
CA GLN A 56 0.36 7.28 -8.54
C GLN A 56 0.49 8.35 -7.44
N ASN A 57 -0.28 9.44 -7.60
CA ASN A 57 -0.37 10.51 -6.59
C ASN A 57 -1.26 10.13 -5.40
N THR A 58 -2.06 9.09 -5.56
CA THR A 58 -2.97 8.53 -4.54
C THR A 58 -2.69 7.04 -4.40
N MET A 59 -3.18 6.44 -3.31
CA MET A 59 -3.05 5.00 -3.14
C MET A 59 -3.77 4.25 -4.27
N PHE A 60 -3.14 3.20 -4.80
CA PHE A 60 -3.74 2.29 -5.75
C PHE A 60 -5.03 1.69 -5.18
N ASN A 61 -6.12 1.65 -5.96
CA ASN A 61 -7.44 1.26 -5.46
C ASN A 61 -7.45 -0.16 -4.88
N VAL A 62 -6.60 -1.04 -5.39
CA VAL A 62 -6.49 -2.41 -4.85
C VAL A 62 -5.91 -2.43 -3.42
N PHE A 63 -5.11 -1.44 -3.06
CA PHE A 63 -4.48 -1.31 -1.74
C PHE A 63 -5.14 -0.22 -0.88
N SER A 64 -6.17 0.47 -1.39
CA SER A 64 -6.84 1.55 -0.68
C SER A 64 -7.72 1.00 0.46
N PHE A 65 -7.72 1.74 1.56
CA PHE A 65 -8.65 1.53 2.65
C PHE A 65 -9.86 2.47 2.44
N ASP A 66 -10.90 1.97 1.76
CA ASP A 66 -12.06 2.77 1.32
C ASP A 66 -13.29 2.68 2.24
N ASP A 67 -13.25 1.89 3.32
CA ASP A 67 -14.36 1.85 4.27
C ASP A 67 -14.36 3.14 5.11
N SER A 68 -15.27 4.05 4.79
CA SER A 68 -15.34 5.39 5.39
C SER A 68 -15.63 5.36 6.90
N PHE A 69 -16.39 4.36 7.38
CA PHE A 69 -16.72 4.22 8.79
C PHE A 69 -15.53 3.65 9.57
N ALA A 70 -14.91 2.58 9.07
CA ALA A 70 -13.71 2.03 9.67
C ALA A 70 -12.55 3.05 9.63
N ARG A 71 -12.41 3.81 8.55
CA ARG A 71 -11.39 4.86 8.41
C ARG A 71 -11.58 5.94 9.48
N SER A 72 -12.81 6.39 9.71
CA SER A 72 -13.11 7.41 10.72
C SER A 72 -12.75 6.93 12.14
N LYS A 73 -13.09 5.68 12.49
CA LYS A 73 -12.69 5.09 13.78
C LYS A 73 -11.18 4.98 13.95
N MET A 74 -10.48 4.58 12.89
CA MET A 74 -9.03 4.45 12.93
C MET A 74 -8.33 5.80 13.04
N ILE A 75 -8.87 6.85 12.41
CA ILE A 75 -8.36 8.22 12.55
C ILE A 75 -8.43 8.68 14.01
N GLU A 76 -9.55 8.43 14.68
CA GLU A 76 -9.70 8.75 16.11
C GLU A 76 -8.77 7.91 16.99
N GLN A 77 -8.79 6.59 16.81
CA GLN A 77 -7.99 5.64 17.61
C GLN A 77 -6.48 5.92 17.56
N TYR A 78 -5.96 6.29 16.39
CA TYR A 78 -4.53 6.50 16.16
C TYR A 78 -4.13 7.98 16.05
N ASN A 79 -5.05 8.90 16.35
CA ASN A 79 -4.84 10.36 16.31
C ASN A 79 -4.25 10.85 14.97
N LEU A 80 -4.87 10.46 13.86
CA LEU A 80 -4.38 10.74 12.49
C LEU A 80 -4.99 12.00 11.86
N SER A 81 -5.71 12.83 12.62
CA SER A 81 -6.48 13.97 12.08
C SER A 81 -5.62 15.04 11.39
N GLY A 82 -4.32 15.12 11.70
CA GLY A 82 -3.37 16.02 11.05
C GLY A 82 -2.61 15.41 9.87
N LYS A 83 -2.94 14.17 9.47
CA LYS A 83 -2.25 13.45 8.39
C LYS A 83 -2.97 13.63 7.06
N SER A 84 -2.19 13.68 5.98
CA SER A 84 -2.73 13.61 4.62
C SER A 84 -3.35 12.22 4.36
N ASP A 85 -4.20 12.11 3.33
CA ASP A 85 -4.79 10.82 2.97
C ASP A 85 -3.73 9.76 2.67
N ASN A 86 -2.69 10.11 1.93
CA ASN A 86 -1.59 9.20 1.62
C ASN A 86 -0.83 8.75 2.88
N GLU A 87 -0.55 9.66 3.81
CA GLU A 87 0.08 9.28 5.09
C GLU A 87 -0.82 8.33 5.89
N MET A 88 -2.14 8.56 5.91
CA MET A 88 -3.09 7.66 6.56
C MET A 88 -3.16 6.29 5.87
N GLN A 89 -3.23 6.29 4.53
CA GLN A 89 -3.21 5.07 3.73
C GLN A 89 -1.95 4.26 4.01
N TRP A 90 -0.78 4.91 4.05
CA TRP A 90 0.48 4.24 4.36
C TRP A 90 0.52 3.71 5.80
N PHE A 91 0.09 4.52 6.78
CA PHE A 91 0.01 4.10 8.17
C PHE A 91 -0.81 2.81 8.36
N PHE A 92 -1.96 2.68 7.68
CA PHE A 92 -2.75 1.46 7.76
C PHE A 92 -2.02 0.24 7.18
N LYS A 93 -1.18 0.43 6.16
CA LYS A 93 -0.38 -0.65 5.58
C LYS A 93 0.74 -1.08 6.53
N GLU A 94 1.42 -0.13 7.18
CA GLU A 94 2.38 -0.42 8.25
C GLU A 94 1.71 -1.16 9.42
N LEU A 95 0.51 -0.75 9.82
CA LEU A 95 -0.25 -1.41 10.88
C LEU A 95 -0.66 -2.84 10.50
N CYS A 96 -1.13 -3.05 9.26
CA CYS A 96 -1.43 -4.39 8.75
C CYS A 96 -0.19 -5.29 8.75
N ALA A 97 0.96 -4.76 8.33
CA ALA A 97 2.23 -5.50 8.33
C ALA A 97 2.66 -5.89 9.73
N LYS A 98 2.65 -4.94 10.67
CA LYS A 98 2.99 -5.17 12.08
C LYS A 98 2.10 -6.23 12.73
N ASN A 99 0.80 -6.20 12.44
CA ASN A 99 -0.17 -7.10 13.05
C ASN A 99 -0.32 -8.42 12.28
N LYS A 100 0.34 -8.59 11.13
CA LYS A 100 0.17 -9.73 10.20
C LYS A 100 -1.30 -9.95 9.82
N THR A 101 -2.05 -8.86 9.67
CA THR A 101 -3.47 -8.90 9.30
C THR A 101 -3.65 -8.64 7.82
N LEU A 102 -4.67 -9.28 7.24
CA LEU A 102 -5.11 -8.99 5.88
C LEU A 102 -5.48 -7.51 5.77
N SER A 103 -5.00 -6.85 4.72
CA SER A 103 -5.47 -5.54 4.33
C SER A 103 -6.79 -5.64 3.56
N CYS A 104 -7.31 -4.49 3.15
CA CYS A 104 -8.43 -4.43 2.22
C CYS A 104 -8.13 -5.24 0.96
N ARG A 105 -9.15 -5.97 0.49
CA ARG A 105 -9.16 -6.67 -0.80
C ARG A 105 -8.18 -7.85 -0.95
N GLY A 106 -7.70 -8.44 0.15
CA GLY A 106 -7.06 -9.77 0.10
C GLY A 106 -5.54 -9.78 0.04
N PHE A 107 -4.87 -8.67 0.35
CA PHE A 107 -3.41 -8.58 0.35
C PHE A 107 -2.85 -8.52 1.77
N TYR A 108 -1.66 -9.11 1.95
CA TYR A 108 -0.83 -8.94 3.13
C TYR A 108 0.32 -7.98 2.83
N PHE A 109 0.82 -7.35 3.88
CA PHE A 109 1.99 -6.48 3.82
C PHE A 109 3.06 -6.98 4.78
N GLU A 110 4.32 -6.86 4.41
CA GLU A 110 5.46 -7.21 5.25
C GLU A 110 6.50 -6.11 5.22
N GLU A 111 7.08 -5.81 6.38
CA GLU A 111 8.22 -4.90 6.49
C GLU A 111 9.42 -5.51 5.75
N ILE A 112 10.11 -4.68 4.96
CA ILE A 112 11.35 -5.06 4.29
C ILE A 112 12.49 -4.67 5.23
N GLN A 113 13.30 -5.65 5.64
CA GLN A 113 14.50 -5.45 6.45
C GLN A 113 15.65 -4.89 5.62
#